data_AF-A0A955GT07-F1
#
_entry.id   AF-A0A955GT07-F1
#
_cell.length_a   1.000
_cell.length_b   1.000
_cell.length_c   1.000
_cell.angle_alpha   90.00
_cell.angle_beta   90.00
_cell.angle_gamma   90.00
#
_symmetry.space_group_name_H-M   'P 1'
#
loop_
_entity.id
_entity.type
_entity.pdbx_description
1 polymer ?
#
loop_
_entity_poly.entity_id
_entity_poly.type
_entity_poly.pdbx_seq_one_letter_code
_entity_poly.pdbx_strand_id
1 'polypeptide(L)'
;MNIYVLSRGSRFATSFFIAFSLFIPSISFAALPPVYRSHDPIVLSGAVLDQFYETDPDMIVGFKYDGGWQQIPVQIDERDERDIASPYGAGAGVYRWTYPTDPSNPTALFYTDENTEIGADTDTYFDSNDELAFMVSDLGSRATSTFPDNVDTETCLEIQVDDYYQRGRSYLYLCRSSILDPDAGDDYVTLTSDLTGTAGFPHNDDGTTNDENTTVSTDAYDWHYRAEWIGDEFTIDGTDVLDTYDIIINQNGTPTCLRNVATYSSGENAFIAVKDGPVRVIRSFMGTNSGSLTYRTHIFYQNRQDVITVSKVHDFAPSSVSYYDVFDYNSDADGMTYRNSRQPYGDSAVVIDGVADVLNQDDETLLWESVAGSVGTISHIYRYETNGTSANFLFPFYYQDDATTPDYTCGVGDDEAWGTSGFGLTFVGDTCTDPLHGSCTLKDFESTRITYVDDENDTDASLAETYNAFASNPLSVSISSYQTNTRVGSYRRHTCKDPSAANYDRFGIHDASLCNYVISSATNTSESERYAYLINMIETLTKRLQELLNR
;
A
#
# COMPACT_ATOMS: atom_id res chain seq x y z
N MET A 1 20.70 37.42 24.34
CA MET A 1 20.89 38.22 25.58
C MET A 1 21.22 37.24 26.69
N ASN A 2 22.50 37.13 27.05
CA ASN A 2 22.99 36.18 28.07
C ASN A 2 22.78 36.76 29.46
N ILE A 3 22.23 35.98 30.40
CA ILE A 3 22.27 36.31 31.82
C ILE A 3 22.82 35.12 32.60
N TYR A 4 23.98 35.37 33.22
CA TYR A 4 24.68 34.52 34.16
C TYR A 4 23.95 34.48 35.51
N VAL A 5 24.00 33.30 36.14
CA VAL A 5 23.66 33.09 37.55
C VAL A 5 24.87 33.44 38.42
N LEU A 6 24.67 34.27 39.45
CA LEU A 6 25.61 34.45 40.55
C LEU A 6 24.92 34.23 41.91
N SER A 7 25.57 33.41 42.73
CA SER A 7 25.17 32.98 44.06
C SER A 7 25.59 33.94 45.18
N ARG A 8 24.79 34.02 46.26
CA ARG A 8 25.13 33.76 47.69
C ARG A 8 24.25 34.59 48.64
N GLY A 9 23.83 33.98 49.76
CA GLY A 9 23.67 34.71 51.03
C GLY A 9 22.38 34.51 51.84
N SER A 10 22.32 33.42 52.61
CA SER A 10 21.73 33.24 53.96
C SER A 10 20.48 34.01 54.47
N ARG A 11 19.46 33.20 54.80
CA ARG A 11 18.66 33.12 56.06
C ARG A 11 17.91 34.37 56.57
N PHE A 12 16.58 34.35 56.43
CA PHE A 12 15.64 34.46 57.56
C PHE A 12 14.29 33.84 57.15
N ALA A 13 13.85 32.82 57.88
CA ALA A 13 12.61 32.08 57.63
C ALA A 13 11.43 32.86 58.21
N THR A 14 10.49 33.24 57.35
CA THR A 14 9.11 33.58 57.73
C THR A 14 8.19 32.75 56.86
N SER A 15 7.64 31.67 57.43
CA SER A 15 6.75 30.75 56.73
C SER A 15 5.39 31.42 56.47
N PHE A 16 5.20 31.95 55.26
CA PHE A 16 3.89 32.26 54.71
C PHE A 16 3.41 31.04 53.93
N PHE A 17 2.49 30.25 54.49
CA PHE A 17 1.76 29.23 53.72
C PHE A 17 0.74 29.94 52.84
N ILE A 18 1.13 30.27 51.61
CA ILE A 18 0.17 30.59 50.54
C ILE A 18 -0.31 29.25 50.00
N ALA A 19 -1.55 28.88 50.32
CA ALA A 19 -2.22 27.75 49.69
C ALA A 19 -2.48 28.11 48.22
N PHE A 20 -1.54 27.78 47.34
CA PHE A 20 -1.80 27.75 45.90
C PHE A 20 -2.67 26.53 45.62
N SER A 21 -3.99 26.73 45.56
CA SER A 21 -4.87 25.77 44.89
C SER A 21 -4.46 25.73 43.43
N LEU A 22 -3.61 24.76 43.08
CA LEU A 22 -3.33 24.38 41.70
C LEU A 22 -4.66 23.92 41.07
N PHE A 23 -5.37 24.86 40.43
CA PHE A 23 -6.32 24.52 39.38
C PHE A 23 -5.47 23.91 38.26
N ILE A 24 -5.34 22.58 38.27
CA ILE A 24 -4.93 21.85 37.09
C ILE A 24 -6.20 21.83 36.23
N PRO A 25 -6.30 22.63 35.15
CA PRO A 25 -7.40 22.47 34.22
C PRO A 25 -7.37 21.03 33.76
N SER A 26 -8.50 20.34 33.88
CA SER A 26 -8.71 19.04 33.25
C SER A 26 -8.49 19.25 31.75
N ILE A 27 -7.32 18.88 31.25
CA ILE A 27 -7.06 18.85 29.82
C ILE A 27 -7.86 17.65 29.33
N SER A 28 -9.08 17.91 28.87
CA SER A 28 -9.81 16.92 28.08
C SER A 28 -9.02 16.73 26.80
N PHE A 29 -8.34 15.59 26.69
CA PHE A 29 -7.80 15.14 25.41
C PHE A 29 -8.99 14.92 24.49
N ALA A 30 -9.17 15.80 23.50
CA ALA A 30 -10.15 15.58 22.46
C ALA A 30 -9.82 14.26 21.75
N ALA A 31 -10.85 13.50 21.37
CA ALA A 31 -10.66 12.36 20.50
C ALA A 31 -9.98 12.82 19.20
N LEU A 32 -9.09 11.99 18.67
CA LEU A 32 -8.51 12.25 17.35
C LEU A 32 -9.64 12.26 16.30
N PRO A 33 -9.55 13.10 15.25
CA PRO A 33 -10.47 13.02 14.13
C PRO A 33 -10.39 11.64 13.44
N PRO A 34 -11.40 11.25 12.66
CA PRO A 34 -11.28 10.09 11.79
C PRO A 34 -10.16 10.27 10.77
N VAL A 35 -9.61 9.16 10.27
CA VAL A 35 -8.67 9.13 9.13
C VAL A 35 -9.37 9.67 7.87
N TYR A 36 -8.69 10.53 7.09
CA TYR A 36 -9.23 11.17 5.88
C TYR A 36 -8.39 10.82 4.65
N ARG A 37 -8.49 9.56 4.21
CA ARG A 37 -7.85 9.03 3.00
C ARG A 37 -8.79 8.07 2.27
N SER A 38 -9.97 8.54 1.89
CA SER A 38 -11.07 7.68 1.38
C SER A 38 -10.67 6.77 0.22
N HIS A 39 -9.70 7.17 -0.60
CA HIS A 39 -9.26 6.40 -1.78
C HIS A 39 -8.21 5.34 -1.45
N ASP A 40 -7.63 5.38 -0.25
CA ASP A 40 -6.57 4.45 0.12
C ASP A 40 -7.17 3.11 0.55
N PRO A 41 -6.66 2.00 0.02
CA PRO A 41 -6.90 0.69 0.60
C PRO A 41 -6.01 0.48 1.83
N ILE A 42 -6.41 -0.45 2.67
CA ILE A 42 -5.53 -1.09 3.65
C ILE A 42 -5.46 -2.56 3.27
N VAL A 43 -4.23 -3.04 3.05
CA VAL A 43 -3.93 -4.43 2.76
C VAL A 43 -3.09 -4.98 3.91
N LEU A 44 -3.59 -6.02 4.56
CA LEU A 44 -2.91 -6.71 5.64
C LEU A 44 -2.43 -8.07 5.14
N SER A 45 -1.14 -8.36 5.30
CA SER A 45 -0.64 -9.73 5.11
C SER A 45 -1.24 -10.66 6.16
N GLY A 46 -1.59 -11.88 5.76
CA GLY A 46 -2.07 -12.90 6.66
C GLY A 46 -1.09 -13.22 7.79
N ALA A 47 0.20 -12.97 7.60
CA ALA A 47 1.22 -13.06 8.64
C ALA A 47 0.94 -12.23 9.91
N VAL A 48 0.16 -11.14 9.82
CA VAL A 48 -0.25 -10.33 10.97
C VAL A 48 -1.66 -10.67 11.50
N LEU A 49 -2.31 -11.66 10.88
CA LEU A 49 -3.67 -12.11 11.15
C LEU A 49 -3.71 -13.61 11.50
N ASP A 50 -2.69 -14.10 12.21
CA ASP A 50 -2.50 -15.51 12.59
C ASP A 50 -3.71 -16.16 13.31
N GLN A 51 -4.53 -15.37 14.00
CA GLN A 51 -5.78 -15.82 14.61
C GLN A 51 -6.78 -16.39 13.59
N PHE A 52 -6.67 -16.01 12.32
CA PHE A 52 -7.50 -16.49 11.21
C PHE A 52 -6.87 -17.62 10.40
N TYR A 53 -5.70 -18.16 10.77
CA TYR A 53 -5.17 -19.32 10.05
C TYR A 53 -6.13 -20.51 10.04
N GLU A 54 -6.07 -21.29 8.96
CA GLU A 54 -6.95 -22.45 8.72
C GLU A 54 -8.44 -22.07 8.65
N THR A 55 -8.75 -20.80 8.36
CA THR A 55 -10.12 -20.32 8.14
C THR A 55 -10.38 -20.28 6.65
N ASP A 56 -11.55 -20.78 6.26
CA ASP A 56 -12.05 -20.57 4.90
C ASP A 56 -12.14 -19.06 4.63
N PRO A 57 -11.52 -18.53 3.55
CA PRO A 57 -11.59 -17.11 3.21
C PRO A 57 -13.01 -16.53 3.25
N ASP A 58 -14.02 -17.31 2.81
CA ASP A 58 -15.44 -16.91 2.77
C ASP A 58 -16.05 -16.73 4.16
N MET A 59 -15.35 -17.11 5.23
CA MET A 59 -15.81 -16.96 6.61
C MET A 59 -15.26 -15.72 7.32
N ILE A 60 -14.33 -14.98 6.72
CA ILE A 60 -13.73 -13.79 7.33
C ILE A 60 -14.54 -12.56 6.93
N VAL A 61 -15.22 -11.92 7.90
CA VAL A 61 -16.13 -10.79 7.65
C VAL A 61 -15.69 -9.53 8.39
N GLY A 62 -15.91 -8.38 7.76
CA GLY A 62 -15.57 -7.05 8.29
C GLY A 62 -16.76 -6.27 8.84
N PHE A 63 -16.50 -5.41 9.82
CA PHE A 63 -17.47 -4.46 10.36
C PHE A 63 -16.85 -3.11 10.71
N LYS A 64 -17.67 -2.06 10.57
CA LYS A 64 -17.45 -0.74 11.16
C LYS A 64 -18.47 -0.44 12.26
N TYR A 65 -18.11 0.51 13.12
CA TYR A 65 -19.02 1.01 14.15
C TYR A 65 -19.27 2.52 13.97
N ASP A 66 -20.51 2.88 13.66
CA ASP A 66 -20.97 4.27 13.58
C ASP A 66 -22.34 4.41 14.25
N GLY A 67 -22.33 4.56 15.58
CA GLY A 67 -23.56 4.50 16.40
C GLY A 67 -24.25 3.12 16.45
N GLY A 68 -23.78 2.17 15.66
CA GLY A 68 -24.22 0.79 15.55
C GLY A 68 -23.27 -0.01 14.66
N TRP A 69 -23.37 -1.34 14.70
CA TRP A 69 -22.61 -2.21 13.82
C TRP A 69 -23.13 -2.18 12.40
N GLN A 70 -22.22 -2.07 11.45
CA GLN A 70 -22.49 -2.18 10.02
C GLN A 70 -21.45 -3.12 9.45
N GLN A 71 -21.90 -4.10 8.67
CA GLN A 71 -20.98 -4.93 7.89
C GLN A 71 -20.38 -4.06 6.77
N ILE A 72 -19.15 -4.38 6.37
CA ILE A 72 -18.41 -3.71 5.30
C ILE A 72 -17.72 -4.77 4.43
N PRO A 73 -17.51 -4.50 3.14
CA PRO A 73 -16.81 -5.43 2.25
C PRO A 73 -15.37 -5.64 2.69
N VAL A 74 -14.95 -6.90 2.76
CA VAL A 74 -13.55 -7.31 2.88
C VAL A 74 -13.25 -8.34 1.82
N GLN A 75 -12.00 -8.36 1.36
CA GLN A 75 -11.56 -9.28 0.32
C GLN A 75 -10.32 -10.03 0.80
N ILE A 76 -10.31 -11.35 0.59
CA ILE A 76 -9.13 -12.18 0.77
C ILE A 76 -8.56 -12.49 -0.61
N ASP A 77 -7.28 -12.18 -0.80
CA ASP A 77 -6.55 -12.51 -2.01
C ASP A 77 -5.49 -13.55 -1.69
N GLU A 78 -5.78 -14.78 -2.10
CA GLU A 78 -4.87 -15.91 -1.95
C GLU A 78 -3.58 -15.72 -2.78
N ARG A 79 -2.45 -16.13 -2.22
CA ARG A 79 -1.12 -16.01 -2.85
C ARG A 79 -0.29 -17.26 -2.61
N ASP A 80 0.51 -17.70 -3.59
CA ASP A 80 1.35 -18.90 -3.42
C ASP A 80 2.78 -18.67 -3.94
N GLU A 81 3.76 -19.26 -3.25
CA GLU A 81 5.15 -19.24 -3.67
C GLU A 81 5.36 -20.30 -4.75
N ARG A 82 5.52 -19.87 -5.99
CA ARG A 82 5.72 -20.75 -7.14
C ARG A 82 7.09 -20.57 -7.77
N ASP A 83 7.49 -21.54 -8.58
CA ASP A 83 8.58 -21.35 -9.53
C ASP A 83 8.29 -20.10 -10.39
N ILE A 84 9.26 -19.20 -10.56
CA ILE A 84 9.03 -17.91 -11.24
C ILE A 84 8.56 -18.08 -12.68
N ALA A 85 8.86 -19.21 -13.33
CA ALA A 85 8.42 -19.49 -14.70
C ALA A 85 7.09 -20.25 -14.76
N SER A 86 6.46 -20.56 -13.63
CA SER A 86 5.18 -21.27 -13.59
C SER A 86 4.00 -20.57 -14.28
N PRO A 87 3.91 -19.23 -14.41
CA PRO A 87 2.86 -18.61 -15.23
C PRO A 87 2.82 -19.11 -16.68
N TYR A 88 3.95 -19.59 -17.20
CA TYR A 88 4.02 -20.13 -18.55
C TYR A 88 3.52 -21.58 -18.68
N GLY A 89 3.25 -22.26 -17.57
CA GLY A 89 2.75 -23.63 -17.55
C GLY A 89 3.81 -24.73 -17.67
N ALA A 90 3.39 -25.97 -17.46
CA ALA A 90 4.28 -27.13 -17.39
C ALA A 90 4.89 -27.47 -18.75
N GLY A 91 6.21 -27.30 -18.87
CA GLY A 91 6.95 -27.68 -20.09
C GLY A 91 7.01 -26.60 -21.17
N ALA A 92 6.53 -25.39 -20.86
CA ALA A 92 6.80 -24.20 -21.67
C ALA A 92 8.31 -24.08 -21.89
N GLY A 93 8.70 -24.15 -23.15
CA GLY A 93 10.09 -24.20 -23.57
C GLY A 93 10.85 -22.88 -23.37
N VAL A 94 10.18 -21.87 -22.82
CA VAL A 94 10.54 -20.44 -22.76
C VAL A 94 11.96 -20.22 -22.23
N TYR A 95 12.49 -21.10 -21.39
CA TYR A 95 13.86 -20.98 -20.86
C TYR A 95 14.86 -22.05 -21.30
N ARG A 96 14.49 -22.98 -22.20
CA ARG A 96 15.38 -24.10 -22.55
C ARG A 96 16.51 -23.73 -23.51
N TRP A 97 16.47 -22.56 -24.14
CA TRP A 97 17.40 -22.24 -25.24
C TRP A 97 18.68 -21.50 -24.81
N THR A 98 18.69 -20.76 -23.69
CA THR A 98 19.78 -19.79 -23.46
C THR A 98 20.54 -19.97 -22.13
N TYR A 99 19.92 -20.53 -21.09
CA TYR A 99 20.57 -20.64 -19.78
C TYR A 99 20.71 -22.10 -19.35
N PRO A 100 21.95 -22.56 -19.07
CA PRO A 100 22.14 -23.91 -18.52
C PRO A 100 21.37 -23.99 -17.22
N THR A 101 20.55 -25.02 -17.06
CA THR A 101 19.78 -25.40 -15.87
C THR A 101 20.55 -25.09 -14.59
N ASP A 102 20.41 -23.89 -14.05
CA ASP A 102 20.82 -23.60 -12.70
C ASP A 102 19.78 -24.30 -11.81
N PRO A 103 20.18 -25.26 -10.97
CA PRO A 103 19.26 -26.03 -10.15
C PRO A 103 18.55 -25.21 -9.06
N SER A 104 18.75 -23.89 -9.00
CA SER A 104 18.20 -23.03 -7.94
C SER A 104 16.75 -22.56 -8.16
N ASN A 105 16.10 -22.87 -9.29
CA ASN A 105 14.67 -22.61 -9.60
C ASN A 105 14.08 -21.45 -8.75
N PRO A 106 14.42 -20.20 -9.06
CA PRO A 106 13.98 -19.07 -8.27
C PRO A 106 12.46 -19.06 -8.16
N THR A 107 11.97 -18.75 -6.96
CA THR A 107 10.55 -18.65 -6.67
C THR A 107 10.11 -17.19 -6.61
N ALA A 108 8.81 -16.97 -6.77
CA ALA A 108 8.15 -15.69 -6.54
C ALA A 108 6.77 -15.94 -5.94
N LEU A 109 6.27 -14.97 -5.18
CA LEU A 109 4.95 -15.02 -4.56
C LEU A 109 3.93 -14.38 -5.49
N PHE A 110 3.08 -15.19 -6.11
CA PHE A 110 2.06 -14.75 -7.07
C PHE A 110 0.66 -14.77 -6.45
N TYR A 111 -0.24 -13.92 -6.94
CA TYR A 111 -1.67 -14.13 -6.72
C TYR A 111 -2.11 -15.41 -7.41
N THR A 112 -2.96 -16.18 -6.76
CA THR A 112 -3.45 -17.47 -7.28
C THR A 112 -4.81 -17.30 -7.96
N ASP A 113 -5.00 -18.04 -9.04
CA ASP A 113 -6.22 -18.04 -9.85
C ASP A 113 -6.38 -19.43 -10.44
N GLU A 114 -7.47 -20.12 -10.07
CA GLU A 114 -7.74 -21.49 -10.52
C GLU A 114 -7.88 -21.63 -12.05
N ASN A 115 -8.12 -20.51 -12.74
CA ASN A 115 -8.28 -20.50 -14.17
C ASN A 115 -6.94 -20.34 -14.92
N THR A 116 -5.86 -19.88 -14.26
CA THR A 116 -4.52 -19.67 -14.87
C THR A 116 -3.59 -20.86 -14.70
N GLU A 117 -2.41 -20.81 -15.33
CA GLU A 117 -1.34 -21.81 -15.14
C GLU A 117 -0.73 -21.79 -13.73
N ILE A 118 -0.88 -20.69 -12.98
CA ILE A 118 -0.52 -20.63 -11.56
C ILE A 118 -1.45 -21.55 -10.74
N GLY A 119 -2.72 -21.61 -11.13
CA GLY A 119 -3.75 -22.38 -10.47
C GLY A 119 -4.16 -21.78 -9.11
N ALA A 120 -5.01 -22.53 -8.41
CA ALA A 120 -5.42 -22.20 -7.05
C ALA A 120 -4.24 -22.24 -6.07
N ASP A 121 -4.46 -21.69 -4.88
CA ASP A 121 -3.53 -21.82 -3.77
C ASP A 121 -3.27 -23.30 -3.42
N THR A 122 -2.04 -23.62 -3.03
CA THR A 122 -1.74 -24.94 -2.47
C THR A 122 -2.35 -25.15 -1.09
N ASP A 123 -2.51 -24.07 -0.31
CA ASP A 123 -3.33 -24.06 0.90
C ASP A 123 -4.56 -23.19 0.66
N THR A 124 -5.73 -23.82 0.49
CA THR A 124 -6.99 -23.12 0.20
C THR A 124 -7.62 -22.47 1.44
N TYR A 125 -6.91 -22.46 2.57
CA TYR A 125 -7.34 -21.76 3.76
C TYR A 125 -6.46 -20.54 3.97
N PHE A 126 -7.03 -19.50 4.58
CA PHE A 126 -6.30 -18.28 4.89
C PHE A 126 -5.01 -18.60 5.68
N ASP A 127 -3.87 -18.15 5.20
CA ASP A 127 -2.57 -18.42 5.79
C ASP A 127 -1.68 -17.16 5.91
N SER A 128 -0.35 -17.33 6.05
CA SER A 128 0.59 -16.22 6.23
C SER A 128 0.91 -15.39 4.97
N ASN A 129 0.80 -15.96 3.77
CA ASN A 129 1.24 -15.32 2.54
C ASN A 129 0.08 -14.59 1.82
N ASP A 130 -1.16 -14.88 2.21
CA ASP A 130 -2.38 -14.22 1.74
C ASP A 130 -2.47 -12.74 2.12
N GLU A 131 -3.40 -12.05 1.48
CA GLU A 131 -3.74 -10.67 1.76
C GLU A 131 -5.21 -10.50 2.14
N LEU A 132 -5.49 -9.64 3.12
CA LEU A 132 -6.83 -9.14 3.42
C LEU A 132 -6.89 -7.66 3.07
N ALA A 133 -7.81 -7.27 2.19
CA ALA A 133 -8.01 -5.90 1.72
C ALA A 133 -9.37 -5.32 2.15
N PHE A 134 -9.37 -4.02 2.45
CA PHE A 134 -10.57 -3.19 2.67
C PHE A 134 -10.24 -1.71 2.42
N MET A 135 -11.26 -0.86 2.28
CA MET A 135 -11.07 0.57 2.03
C MET A 135 -11.02 1.39 3.33
N VAL A 136 -10.22 2.46 3.34
CA VAL A 136 -10.18 3.41 4.47
C VAL A 136 -11.53 4.11 4.69
N SER A 137 -12.31 4.31 3.61
CA SER A 137 -13.68 4.83 3.66
C SER A 137 -14.63 3.97 4.52
N ASP A 138 -14.29 2.70 4.73
CA ASP A 138 -15.06 1.76 5.56
C ASP A 138 -14.64 1.73 7.03
N LEU A 139 -13.74 2.60 7.45
CA LEU A 139 -13.38 2.68 8.85
C LEU A 139 -14.44 3.45 9.65
N GLY A 140 -14.69 2.97 10.87
CA GLY A 140 -15.64 3.57 11.80
C GLY A 140 -14.98 4.17 13.04
N SER A 141 -15.84 4.58 13.96
CA SER A 141 -15.44 4.93 15.33
C SER A 141 -15.14 3.66 16.14
N ARG A 142 -14.50 3.83 17.30
CA ARG A 142 -14.28 2.69 18.20
C ARG A 142 -15.60 2.18 18.77
N ALA A 143 -15.87 0.89 18.61
CA ALA A 143 -17.04 0.23 19.15
C ALA A 143 -17.08 0.30 20.68
N THR A 144 -18.26 0.64 21.21
CA THR A 144 -18.52 0.72 22.67
C THR A 144 -19.58 -0.28 23.16
N SER A 145 -20.18 -1.03 22.25
CA SER A 145 -21.26 -2.00 22.49
C SER A 145 -20.75 -3.44 22.59
N THR A 146 -21.66 -4.41 22.71
CA THR A 146 -21.37 -5.83 22.52
C THR A 146 -21.04 -6.14 21.05
N PHE A 147 -20.54 -7.33 20.76
CA PHE A 147 -20.27 -7.84 19.40
C PHE A 147 -21.48 -7.72 18.45
N PRO A 148 -21.25 -7.68 17.12
CA PRO A 148 -22.32 -7.82 16.13
C PRO A 148 -22.99 -9.20 16.25
N ASP A 149 -24.23 -9.31 15.76
CA ASP A 149 -24.94 -10.59 15.73
C ASP A 149 -24.31 -11.52 14.66
N ASN A 150 -24.51 -12.83 14.79
CA ASN A 150 -24.11 -13.86 13.81
C ASN A 150 -22.59 -13.98 13.55
N VAL A 151 -21.75 -13.60 14.50
CA VAL A 151 -20.30 -13.84 14.47
C VAL A 151 -19.85 -14.75 15.59
N ASP A 152 -18.71 -15.41 15.41
CA ASP A 152 -17.99 -16.04 16.51
C ASP A 152 -17.22 -14.97 17.30
N THR A 153 -17.80 -14.56 18.42
CA THR A 153 -17.25 -13.48 19.26
C THR A 153 -15.85 -13.76 19.82
N GLU A 154 -15.43 -15.03 19.92
CA GLU A 154 -14.08 -15.38 20.41
C GLU A 154 -13.01 -15.14 19.34
N THR A 155 -13.42 -14.95 18.08
CA THR A 155 -12.53 -14.76 16.93
C THR A 155 -12.33 -13.31 16.53
N CYS A 156 -13.09 -12.39 17.11
CA CYS A 156 -13.11 -11.01 16.65
C CYS A 156 -11.85 -10.22 17.02
N LEU A 157 -11.27 -9.54 16.04
CA LEU A 157 -10.16 -8.61 16.17
C LEU A 157 -10.66 -7.16 16.06
N GLU A 158 -10.08 -6.27 16.86
CA GLU A 158 -10.13 -4.81 16.70
C GLU A 158 -8.87 -4.37 15.97
N ILE A 159 -9.06 -3.75 14.80
CA ILE A 159 -8.04 -3.18 13.95
C ILE A 159 -8.09 -1.66 14.15
N GLN A 160 -7.09 -1.11 14.86
CA GLN A 160 -6.94 0.34 14.99
C GLN A 160 -6.02 0.84 13.88
N VAL A 161 -6.50 1.84 13.16
CA VAL A 161 -5.78 2.50 12.07
C VAL A 161 -5.41 3.92 12.51
N ASP A 162 -4.13 4.26 12.41
CA ASP A 162 -3.57 5.55 12.74
C ASP A 162 -2.99 6.22 11.48
N ASP A 163 -3.47 7.44 11.19
CA ASP A 163 -2.84 8.33 10.20
C ASP A 163 -1.99 9.36 10.94
N TYR A 164 -0.68 9.18 10.95
CA TYR A 164 0.25 10.11 11.59
C TYR A 164 0.40 11.45 10.86
N TYR A 165 0.16 11.47 9.53
CA TYR A 165 0.25 12.68 8.73
C TYR A 165 -0.91 13.62 9.05
N GLN A 166 -2.13 13.10 9.08
CA GLN A 166 -3.34 13.88 9.40
C GLN A 166 -3.70 13.89 10.89
N ARG A 167 -3.03 13.06 11.70
CA ARG A 167 -3.36 12.80 13.12
C ARG A 167 -4.76 12.22 13.30
N GLY A 168 -5.17 11.37 12.35
CA GLY A 168 -6.45 10.68 12.37
C GLY A 168 -6.37 9.30 13.04
N ARG A 169 -7.50 8.84 13.59
CA ARG A 169 -7.65 7.47 14.08
C ARG A 169 -9.04 6.94 13.80
N SER A 170 -9.09 5.74 13.22
CA SER A 170 -10.33 5.02 12.95
C SER A 170 -10.17 3.52 13.27
N TYR A 171 -11.28 2.78 13.22
CA TYR A 171 -11.33 1.38 13.65
C TYR A 171 -12.12 0.52 12.66
N LEU A 172 -11.70 -0.73 12.55
CA LEU A 172 -12.41 -1.81 11.87
C LEU A 172 -12.38 -3.06 12.73
N TYR A 173 -13.33 -3.96 12.51
CA TYR A 173 -13.46 -5.19 13.26
C TYR A 173 -13.56 -6.37 12.29
N LEU A 174 -12.71 -7.37 12.46
CA LEU A 174 -12.74 -8.62 11.69
C LEU A 174 -13.24 -9.74 12.58
N CYS A 175 -14.12 -10.62 12.10
CA CYS A 175 -14.62 -11.77 12.84
C CYS A 175 -14.80 -12.98 11.90
N ARG A 176 -14.91 -14.20 12.46
CA ARG A 176 -15.44 -15.35 11.71
C ARG A 176 -16.97 -15.36 11.72
N SER A 177 -17.56 -15.69 10.59
CA SER A 177 -18.98 -16.03 10.46
C SER A 177 -19.16 -17.16 9.45
N SER A 178 -20.16 -18.01 9.64
CA SER A 178 -20.55 -19.05 8.67
C SER A 178 -21.89 -18.75 7.98
N ILE A 179 -22.42 -17.54 8.18
CA ILE A 179 -23.75 -17.14 7.71
C ILE A 179 -23.70 -15.78 6.98
N LEU A 180 -22.75 -14.93 7.34
CA LEU A 180 -22.55 -13.63 6.70
C LEU A 180 -21.56 -13.75 5.54
N ASP A 181 -21.78 -12.95 4.50
CA ASP A 181 -20.96 -12.88 3.31
C ASP A 181 -19.88 -11.80 3.47
N PRO A 182 -18.59 -12.06 3.18
CA PRO A 182 -17.52 -11.06 3.22
C PRO A 182 -17.76 -9.82 2.37
N ASP A 183 -18.55 -9.92 1.28
CA ASP A 183 -18.86 -8.80 0.40
C ASP A 183 -19.78 -7.74 1.05
N ALA A 184 -20.51 -8.11 2.11
CA ALA A 184 -21.55 -7.29 2.75
C ALA A 184 -22.64 -6.76 1.78
N GLY A 185 -22.78 -7.34 0.59
CA GLY A 185 -23.65 -6.86 -0.48
C GLY A 185 -23.18 -5.59 -1.21
N ASP A 186 -21.92 -5.19 -1.01
CA ASP A 186 -21.27 -4.08 -1.71
C ASP A 186 -20.22 -4.62 -2.68
N ASP A 187 -20.02 -3.90 -3.79
CA ASP A 187 -19.03 -4.21 -4.82
C ASP A 187 -18.50 -2.90 -5.42
N TYR A 188 -17.26 -2.56 -5.10
CA TYR A 188 -16.66 -1.27 -5.45
C TYR A 188 -16.05 -1.25 -6.86
N VAL A 189 -15.80 -2.41 -7.44
CA VAL A 189 -15.11 -2.53 -8.72
C VAL A 189 -15.46 -3.86 -9.36
N THR A 190 -15.99 -3.77 -10.58
CA THR A 190 -16.42 -4.94 -11.33
C THR A 190 -15.49 -5.22 -12.49
N LEU A 191 -15.28 -6.51 -12.79
CA LEU A 191 -14.55 -6.94 -13.97
C LEU A 191 -15.51 -7.54 -15.01
N THR A 192 -15.48 -7.02 -16.23
CA THR A 192 -15.99 -7.72 -17.39
C THR A 192 -14.82 -8.19 -18.24
N SER A 193 -14.53 -9.48 -18.25
CA SER A 193 -13.43 -10.06 -19.03
C SER A 193 -13.94 -10.97 -20.13
N ASP A 194 -13.39 -10.78 -21.34
CA ASP A 194 -13.46 -11.72 -22.45
C ASP A 194 -12.03 -12.10 -22.83
N LEU A 195 -11.51 -13.13 -22.17
CA LEU A 195 -10.20 -13.71 -22.48
C LEU A 195 -10.42 -14.80 -23.53
N THR A 196 -10.42 -14.42 -24.82
CA THR A 196 -10.65 -15.36 -25.91
C THR A 196 -9.36 -16.09 -26.29
N GLY A 197 -9.08 -17.19 -25.61
CA GLY A 197 -7.98 -18.11 -25.93
C GLY A 197 -8.35 -19.54 -25.54
N THR A 198 -7.78 -20.55 -26.22
CA THR A 198 -8.10 -21.96 -25.97
C THR A 198 -7.94 -22.35 -24.49
N ALA A 199 -9.03 -22.77 -23.83
CA ALA A 199 -9.08 -23.49 -22.55
C ALA A 199 -7.75 -23.47 -21.74
N GLY A 200 -7.55 -22.41 -20.97
CA GLY A 200 -6.28 -22.05 -20.34
C GLY A 200 -5.86 -20.67 -20.84
N PHE A 201 -5.30 -19.85 -19.95
CA PHE A 201 -4.80 -18.53 -20.33
C PHE A 201 -3.75 -18.73 -21.42
N PRO A 202 -3.92 -18.10 -22.60
CA PRO A 202 -3.07 -18.39 -23.73
C PRO A 202 -1.61 -18.03 -23.38
N HIS A 203 -0.72 -18.97 -23.68
CA HIS A 203 0.70 -18.72 -23.71
C HIS A 203 1.09 -18.51 -25.16
N ASN A 204 1.59 -17.33 -25.48
CA ASN A 204 2.06 -17.05 -26.83
C ASN A 204 3.51 -17.54 -27.02
N ASP A 205 3.64 -18.82 -27.38
CA ASP A 205 4.90 -19.43 -27.84
C ASP A 205 5.17 -19.20 -29.35
N ASP A 206 4.16 -18.77 -30.12
CA ASP A 206 4.14 -18.87 -31.59
C ASP A 206 3.90 -17.57 -32.36
N GLY A 207 3.81 -16.44 -31.65
CA GLY A 207 3.55 -15.11 -32.20
C GLY A 207 2.08 -14.81 -32.50
N THR A 208 1.13 -15.50 -31.86
CA THR A 208 -0.31 -15.17 -31.92
C THR A 208 -0.71 -14.33 -30.71
N THR A 209 -1.47 -13.24 -30.92
CA THR A 209 -1.90 -12.37 -29.82
C THR A 209 -2.72 -13.18 -28.83
N ASN A 210 -2.44 -12.99 -27.54
CA ASN A 210 -3.42 -13.33 -26.55
C ASN A 210 -4.53 -12.29 -26.65
N ASP A 211 -5.69 -12.75 -27.12
CA ASP A 211 -6.82 -11.87 -27.29
C ASP A 211 -7.46 -11.64 -25.91
N GLU A 212 -7.19 -10.47 -25.35
CA GLU A 212 -7.91 -9.95 -24.20
C GLU A 212 -8.86 -8.85 -24.66
N ASN A 213 -10.06 -8.85 -24.09
CA ASN A 213 -10.93 -7.70 -24.08
C ASN A 213 -11.53 -7.60 -22.68
N THR A 214 -10.93 -6.76 -21.84
CA THR A 214 -11.29 -6.64 -20.44
C THR A 214 -11.62 -5.20 -20.12
N THR A 215 -12.75 -4.99 -19.44
CA THR A 215 -13.11 -3.70 -18.84
C THR A 215 -13.18 -3.84 -17.33
N VAL A 216 -12.48 -2.96 -16.62
CA VAL A 216 -12.65 -2.75 -15.17
C VAL A 216 -13.51 -1.51 -14.99
N SER A 217 -14.61 -1.64 -14.25
CA SER A 217 -15.58 -0.56 -14.04
C SER A 217 -15.72 -0.23 -12.56
N THR A 218 -15.72 1.05 -12.23
CA THR A 218 -15.95 1.61 -10.89
C THR A 218 -16.95 2.76 -10.96
N ASP A 219 -17.34 3.32 -9.83
CA ASP A 219 -18.12 4.56 -9.81
C ASP A 219 -17.33 5.80 -10.31
N ALA A 220 -15.99 5.75 -10.30
CA ALA A 220 -15.15 6.90 -10.64
C ALA A 220 -14.59 6.85 -12.06
N TYR A 221 -14.30 5.65 -12.57
CA TYR A 221 -13.70 5.43 -13.87
C TYR A 221 -13.99 4.05 -14.44
N ASP A 222 -13.84 3.93 -15.76
CA ASP A 222 -13.72 2.66 -16.48
C ASP A 222 -12.33 2.55 -17.12
N TRP A 223 -11.79 1.35 -17.15
CA TRP A 223 -10.52 1.05 -17.80
C TRP A 223 -10.66 -0.14 -18.74
N HIS A 224 -10.39 0.06 -20.03
CA HIS A 224 -10.39 -1.01 -21.03
C HIS A 224 -8.97 -1.47 -21.40
N TYR A 225 -8.81 -2.78 -21.57
CA TYR A 225 -7.63 -3.43 -22.11
C TYR A 225 -8.01 -4.31 -23.29
N ARG A 226 -7.34 -4.10 -24.43
CA ARG A 226 -7.47 -4.95 -25.62
C ARG A 226 -6.37 -6.01 -25.77
N ALA A 227 -5.41 -6.04 -24.84
CA ALA A 227 -4.33 -7.02 -24.73
C ALA A 227 -3.64 -6.87 -23.36
N GLU A 228 -2.81 -7.83 -22.96
CA GLU A 228 -2.13 -7.87 -21.66
C GLU A 228 -1.43 -6.55 -21.33
N TRP A 229 -0.71 -6.01 -22.31
CA TRP A 229 0.08 -4.80 -22.13
C TRP A 229 -0.61 -3.55 -22.69
N ILE A 230 -1.77 -3.66 -23.37
CA ILE A 230 -2.39 -2.54 -24.09
C ILE A 230 -3.68 -2.13 -23.40
N GLY A 231 -3.59 -1.09 -22.57
CA GLY A 231 -4.76 -0.32 -22.16
C GLY A 231 -5.02 0.78 -23.19
N ASP A 232 -6.23 0.86 -23.73
CA ASP A 232 -6.56 1.75 -24.85
C ASP A 232 -7.83 2.57 -24.66
N GLU A 233 -8.51 2.44 -23.52
CA GLU A 233 -9.55 3.40 -23.11
C GLU A 233 -9.47 3.60 -21.59
N PHE A 234 -9.58 4.86 -21.15
CA PHE A 234 -9.69 5.24 -19.74
C PHE A 234 -10.73 6.35 -19.61
N THR A 235 -11.91 5.96 -19.14
CA THR A 235 -13.09 6.82 -19.12
C THR A 235 -13.33 7.41 -17.74
N ILE A 236 -13.53 8.72 -17.68
CA ILE A 236 -13.92 9.47 -16.47
C ILE A 236 -15.16 10.30 -16.81
N ASP A 237 -16.21 10.20 -15.99
CA ASP A 237 -17.52 10.85 -16.23
C ASP A 237 -18.04 10.61 -17.67
N GLY A 238 -17.84 9.39 -18.18
CA GLY A 238 -18.26 9.00 -19.53
C GLY A 238 -17.43 9.57 -20.69
N THR A 239 -16.30 10.23 -20.42
CA THR A 239 -15.35 10.71 -21.44
C THR A 239 -14.07 9.87 -21.39
N ASP A 240 -13.72 9.24 -22.50
CA ASP A 240 -12.45 8.52 -22.66
C ASP A 240 -11.34 9.53 -22.97
N VAL A 241 -10.32 9.60 -22.10
CA VAL A 241 -9.22 10.56 -22.23
C VAL A 241 -7.90 9.92 -22.65
N LEU A 242 -7.86 8.60 -22.82
CA LEU A 242 -6.64 7.86 -23.12
C LEU A 242 -6.63 7.46 -24.59
N ASP A 243 -5.51 7.62 -25.28
CA ASP A 243 -5.26 6.94 -26.55
C ASP A 243 -4.61 5.58 -26.27
N THR A 244 -3.50 5.57 -25.53
CA THR A 244 -2.85 4.33 -25.11
C THR A 244 -2.10 4.51 -23.80
N TYR A 245 -2.22 3.51 -22.94
CA TYR A 245 -1.35 3.33 -21.80
C TYR A 245 -0.10 2.54 -22.21
N ASP A 246 1.03 3.25 -22.31
CA ASP A 246 2.20 2.81 -23.05
C ASP A 246 3.41 2.50 -22.15
N ILE A 247 4.18 1.51 -22.59
CA ILE A 247 5.45 1.12 -21.98
C ILE A 247 6.47 0.95 -23.09
N ILE A 248 7.50 1.79 -23.08
CA ILE A 248 8.39 1.96 -24.23
C ILE A 248 9.83 1.71 -23.80
N ILE A 249 10.56 0.96 -24.62
CA ILE A 249 12.01 0.82 -24.50
C ILE A 249 12.68 1.50 -25.68
N ASN A 250 13.60 2.41 -25.35
CA ASN A 250 14.40 3.18 -26.27
C ASN A 250 15.89 2.87 -26.10
N GLN A 251 16.65 2.86 -27.20
CA GLN A 251 18.08 2.60 -27.16
C GLN A 251 18.87 3.86 -27.52
N ASN A 252 19.91 4.16 -26.74
CA ASN A 252 20.79 5.32 -26.89
C ASN A 252 20.09 6.67 -26.79
N GLY A 253 19.03 6.77 -25.98
CA GLY A 253 18.31 8.01 -25.70
C GLY A 253 17.55 8.61 -26.89
N THR A 254 17.44 7.88 -28.01
CA THR A 254 16.56 8.25 -29.12
C THR A 254 15.25 7.47 -29.00
N PRO A 255 14.07 8.11 -29.13
CA PRO A 255 12.81 7.40 -29.19
C PRO A 255 12.77 6.53 -30.46
N THR A 256 13.05 5.24 -30.30
CA THR A 256 13.09 4.29 -31.42
C THR A 256 11.96 3.27 -31.34
N CYS A 257 11.17 3.27 -30.27
CA CYS A 257 10.16 2.25 -29.99
C CYS A 257 10.74 0.84 -30.18
N LEU A 258 11.95 0.60 -29.64
CA LEU A 258 12.67 -0.66 -29.88
C LEU A 258 11.83 -1.83 -29.37
N ARG A 259 11.20 -1.63 -28.20
CA ARG A 259 10.09 -2.44 -27.70
C ARG A 259 9.01 -1.52 -27.18
N ASN A 260 7.78 -2.00 -27.28
CA ASN A 260 6.57 -1.36 -26.79
C ASN A 260 5.51 -2.40 -26.41
N VAL A 261 4.37 -1.94 -25.90
CA VAL A 261 3.24 -2.77 -25.50
C VAL A 261 2.72 -3.70 -26.60
N ALA A 262 2.77 -3.31 -27.87
CA ALA A 262 2.41 -4.20 -28.97
C ALA A 262 3.44 -5.32 -29.18
N THR A 263 4.74 -5.03 -29.05
CA THR A 263 5.78 -6.08 -29.11
C THR A 263 5.76 -7.00 -27.89
N TYR A 264 5.34 -6.51 -26.72
CA TYR A 264 5.16 -7.34 -25.52
C TYR A 264 3.96 -8.27 -25.68
N SER A 265 2.82 -7.74 -26.11
CA SER A 265 1.58 -8.50 -26.31
C SER A 265 1.68 -9.53 -27.45
N SER A 266 2.47 -9.24 -28.48
CA SER A 266 2.75 -10.19 -29.57
C SER A 266 3.92 -11.14 -29.30
N GLY A 267 4.65 -10.93 -28.20
CA GLY A 267 5.75 -11.79 -27.76
C GLY A 267 5.33 -12.84 -26.72
N GLU A 268 6.33 -13.47 -26.10
CA GLU A 268 6.14 -14.42 -25.00
C GLU A 268 5.54 -13.71 -23.78
N ASN A 269 4.30 -14.04 -23.46
CA ASN A 269 3.62 -13.54 -22.27
C ASN A 269 2.61 -14.56 -21.73
N ALA A 270 2.19 -14.36 -20.48
CA ALA A 270 1.20 -15.19 -19.79
C ALA A 270 0.51 -14.38 -18.69
N PHE A 271 -0.77 -14.67 -18.45
CA PHE A 271 -1.45 -14.16 -17.25
C PHE A 271 -1.04 -14.96 -16.01
N ILE A 272 -0.86 -14.24 -14.91
CA ILE A 272 -0.62 -14.78 -13.57
C ILE A 272 -1.96 -14.97 -12.86
N ALA A 273 -2.80 -13.93 -12.83
CA ALA A 273 -4.10 -13.92 -12.16
C ALA A 273 -5.01 -12.84 -12.75
N VAL A 274 -6.31 -13.12 -12.86
CA VAL A 274 -7.35 -12.14 -13.18
C VAL A 274 -8.52 -12.36 -12.22
N LYS A 275 -8.48 -11.67 -11.08
CA LYS A 275 -9.44 -11.83 -9.96
C LYS A 275 -10.38 -10.64 -9.87
N ASP A 276 -11.65 -10.95 -9.63
CA ASP A 276 -12.71 -9.99 -9.36
C ASP A 276 -13.21 -10.18 -7.92
N GLY A 277 -13.31 -9.09 -7.17
CA GLY A 277 -13.68 -9.12 -5.75
C GLY A 277 -14.23 -7.77 -5.29
N PRO A 278 -14.98 -7.76 -4.17
CA PRO A 278 -15.84 -6.63 -3.80
C PRO A 278 -15.07 -5.36 -3.42
N VAL A 279 -13.78 -5.48 -3.10
CA VAL A 279 -12.92 -4.34 -2.73
C VAL A 279 -12.00 -3.95 -3.88
N ARG A 280 -11.47 -4.94 -4.60
CA ARG A 280 -10.48 -4.73 -5.65
C ARG A 280 -10.50 -5.79 -6.74
N VAL A 281 -10.22 -5.37 -7.96
CA VAL A 281 -9.85 -6.27 -9.07
C VAL A 281 -8.33 -6.38 -9.13
N ILE A 282 -7.82 -7.59 -9.38
CA ILE A 282 -6.40 -7.86 -9.60
C ILE A 282 -6.20 -8.44 -11.00
N ARG A 283 -5.37 -7.77 -11.80
CA ARG A 283 -4.95 -8.23 -13.13
C ARG A 283 -3.42 -8.29 -13.18
N SER A 284 -2.86 -9.49 -13.21
CA SER A 284 -1.42 -9.74 -13.15
C SER A 284 -0.97 -10.61 -14.32
N PHE A 285 0.16 -10.25 -14.93
CA PHE A 285 0.69 -10.89 -16.13
C PHE A 285 2.22 -10.79 -16.20
N MET A 286 2.84 -11.61 -17.03
CA MET A 286 4.28 -11.79 -17.16
C MET A 286 4.70 -11.77 -18.63
N GLY A 287 5.90 -11.25 -18.89
CA GLY A 287 6.62 -11.38 -20.16
C GLY A 287 6.82 -10.07 -20.92
N THR A 288 8.07 -9.73 -21.22
CA THR A 288 8.45 -8.53 -22.02
C THR A 288 9.51 -8.86 -23.08
N ASN A 289 9.19 -9.77 -24.02
CA ASN A 289 10.15 -10.31 -24.99
C ASN A 289 11.40 -10.91 -24.33
N SER A 290 12.51 -10.16 -24.24
CA SER A 290 13.76 -10.63 -23.63
C SER A 290 13.78 -10.55 -22.10
N GLY A 291 12.79 -9.88 -21.50
CA GLY A 291 12.51 -9.92 -20.06
C GLY A 291 11.31 -10.84 -19.76
N SER A 292 11.39 -12.12 -20.12
CA SER A 292 10.29 -13.07 -19.95
C SER A 292 9.89 -13.28 -18.49
N LEU A 293 10.77 -13.05 -17.52
CA LEU A 293 10.42 -13.12 -16.10
C LEU A 293 9.93 -11.79 -15.51
N THR A 294 9.85 -10.73 -16.31
CA THR A 294 9.29 -9.44 -15.86
C THR A 294 7.79 -9.59 -15.76
N TYR A 295 7.23 -9.22 -14.61
CA TYR A 295 5.79 -9.29 -14.39
C TYR A 295 5.25 -7.95 -13.90
N ARG A 296 3.96 -7.75 -14.18
CA ARG A 296 3.24 -6.52 -13.90
C ARG A 296 1.88 -6.86 -13.32
N THR A 297 1.51 -6.17 -12.24
CA THR A 297 0.25 -6.35 -11.53
C THR A 297 -0.47 -5.03 -11.46
N HIS A 298 -1.69 -5.01 -11.96
CA HIS A 298 -2.63 -3.91 -11.86
C HIS A 298 -3.66 -4.28 -10.79
N ILE A 299 -3.85 -3.40 -9.81
CA ILE A 299 -4.81 -3.55 -8.73
C ILE A 299 -5.74 -2.34 -8.78
N PHE A 300 -7.02 -2.58 -9.00
CA PHE A 300 -8.01 -1.52 -9.19
C PHE A 300 -8.90 -1.43 -7.96
N TYR A 301 -9.16 -0.20 -7.52
CA TYR A 301 -10.04 0.19 -6.43
C TYR A 301 -10.98 1.29 -6.93
N GLN A 302 -12.02 1.61 -6.17
CA GLN A 302 -13.07 2.56 -6.58
C GLN A 302 -12.56 3.88 -7.19
N ASN A 303 -11.52 4.49 -6.62
CA ASN A 303 -10.96 5.78 -7.05
C ASN A 303 -9.44 5.73 -7.27
N ARG A 304 -8.87 4.52 -7.35
CA ARG A 304 -7.42 4.33 -7.32
C ARG A 304 -7.00 3.08 -8.07
N GLN A 305 -5.90 3.17 -8.79
CA GLN A 305 -5.22 2.01 -9.38
C GLN A 305 -3.77 1.97 -8.91
N ASP A 306 -3.34 0.81 -8.41
CA ASP A 306 -1.93 0.53 -8.14
C ASP A 306 -1.37 -0.36 -9.24
N VAL A 307 -0.27 0.07 -9.86
CA VAL A 307 0.42 -0.71 -10.87
C VAL A 307 1.85 -0.98 -10.43
N ILE A 308 2.16 -2.25 -10.19
CA ILE A 308 3.45 -2.72 -9.71
C ILE A 308 4.13 -3.48 -10.85
N THR A 309 5.35 -3.09 -11.20
CA THR A 309 6.18 -3.80 -12.20
C THR A 309 7.46 -4.26 -11.56
N VAL A 310 7.70 -5.57 -11.61
CA VAL A 310 8.94 -6.19 -11.14
C VAL A 310 9.76 -6.57 -12.37
N SER A 311 10.82 -5.81 -12.62
CA SER A 311 11.71 -6.05 -13.76
C SER A 311 12.66 -7.19 -13.47
N LYS A 312 12.66 -8.22 -14.34
CA LYS A 312 13.60 -9.34 -14.35
C LYS A 312 14.11 -9.52 -15.77
N VAL A 313 15.17 -8.79 -16.10
CA VAL A 313 15.72 -8.73 -17.47
C VAL A 313 17.25 -8.76 -17.44
N HIS A 314 17.86 -9.28 -18.51
CA HIS A 314 19.31 -9.34 -18.66
C HIS A 314 19.94 -7.93 -18.74
N ASP A 315 21.26 -7.84 -18.64
CA ASP A 315 21.98 -6.56 -18.77
C ASP A 315 21.75 -5.91 -20.15
N PHE A 316 21.65 -4.59 -20.18
CA PHE A 316 21.52 -3.77 -21.39
C PHE A 316 22.86 -3.18 -21.87
N ALA A 317 23.97 -3.45 -21.18
CA ALA A 317 25.29 -2.96 -21.56
C ALA A 317 25.76 -3.48 -22.94
N PRO A 318 26.45 -2.66 -23.76
CA PRO A 318 26.96 -1.32 -23.47
C PRO A 318 26.02 -0.16 -23.88
N SER A 319 24.79 -0.44 -24.29
CA SER A 319 23.83 0.62 -24.67
C SER A 319 23.17 1.24 -23.44
N SER A 320 23.00 2.56 -23.42
CA SER A 320 21.99 3.15 -22.55
C SER A 320 20.62 2.74 -23.08
N VAL A 321 19.82 2.12 -22.22
CA VAL A 321 18.44 1.77 -22.52
C VAL A 321 17.57 2.54 -21.55
N SER A 322 16.55 3.20 -22.11
CA SER A 322 15.57 3.96 -21.36
C SER A 322 14.23 3.24 -21.47
N TYR A 323 13.68 2.87 -20.33
CA TYR A 323 12.33 2.38 -20.15
C TYR A 323 11.44 3.58 -19.82
N TYR A 324 10.27 3.70 -20.44
CA TYR A 324 9.28 4.72 -20.15
C TYR A 324 7.94 4.04 -19.87
N ASP A 325 7.23 4.54 -18.88
CA ASP A 325 5.88 4.11 -18.50
C ASP A 325 5.02 5.36 -18.51
N VAL A 326 4.22 5.50 -19.58
CA VAL A 326 3.60 6.76 -19.98
C VAL A 326 2.11 6.57 -20.28
N PHE A 327 1.34 7.60 -19.97
CA PHE A 327 -0.02 7.76 -20.48
C PHE A 327 0.05 8.63 -21.72
N ASP A 328 -0.46 8.15 -22.83
CA ASP A 328 -0.75 8.98 -23.99
C ASP A 328 -2.23 9.33 -23.97
N TYR A 329 -2.55 10.61 -23.76
CA TYR A 329 -3.94 11.04 -23.78
C TYR A 329 -4.42 11.13 -25.23
N ASN A 330 -5.73 11.24 -25.43
CA ASN A 330 -6.31 11.50 -26.73
C ASN A 330 -6.81 12.96 -26.82
N SER A 331 -7.39 13.34 -27.96
CA SER A 331 -7.88 14.70 -28.18
C SER A 331 -9.02 15.14 -27.24
N ASP A 332 -9.70 14.23 -26.54
CA ASP A 332 -10.72 14.60 -25.54
C ASP A 332 -10.10 15.16 -24.25
N ALA A 333 -8.78 15.06 -24.08
CA ALA A 333 -8.02 15.77 -23.04
C ALA A 333 -7.68 17.23 -23.42
N ASP A 334 -8.07 17.72 -24.61
CA ASP A 334 -7.84 19.11 -25.05
C ASP A 334 -8.39 20.13 -24.02
N GLY A 335 -7.52 21.04 -23.59
CA GLY A 335 -7.79 22.05 -22.58
C GLY A 335 -7.60 21.59 -21.13
N MET A 336 -7.29 20.31 -20.87
CA MET A 336 -6.82 19.88 -19.55
C MET A 336 -5.42 20.45 -19.26
N THR A 337 -5.06 20.54 -17.98
CA THR A 337 -3.78 21.12 -17.55
C THR A 337 -2.90 20.05 -16.93
N TYR A 338 -1.72 19.84 -17.51
CA TYR A 338 -0.66 19.00 -16.98
C TYR A 338 0.21 19.74 -15.97
N ARG A 339 0.53 19.06 -14.87
CA ARG A 339 1.41 19.51 -13.79
C ARG A 339 2.28 18.36 -13.30
N ASN A 340 3.42 18.69 -12.71
CA ASN A 340 4.25 17.69 -12.04
C ASN A 340 4.99 18.25 -10.83
N SER A 341 5.64 17.35 -10.09
CA SER A 341 6.42 17.66 -8.89
C SER A 341 7.56 18.68 -9.06
N ARG A 342 7.93 19.04 -10.30
CA ARG A 342 8.94 20.06 -10.63
C ARG A 342 8.31 21.38 -11.08
N GLN A 343 7.13 21.29 -11.68
CA GLN A 343 6.39 22.40 -12.25
C GLN A 343 4.95 22.46 -11.70
N PRO A 344 4.76 22.55 -10.37
CA PRO A 344 3.44 22.37 -9.74
C PRO A 344 2.47 23.55 -9.88
N TYR A 345 2.94 24.79 -10.11
CA TYR A 345 2.09 25.98 -9.94
C TYR A 345 2.28 27.07 -11.01
N GLY A 346 1.20 27.79 -11.31
CA GLY A 346 1.24 29.03 -12.09
C GLY A 346 1.69 28.79 -13.54
N ASP A 347 2.52 29.69 -14.06
CA ASP A 347 2.99 29.67 -15.46
C ASP A 347 3.88 28.46 -15.83
N SER A 348 4.14 27.54 -14.91
CA SER A 348 4.88 26.30 -15.20
C SER A 348 3.98 25.13 -15.57
N ALA A 349 2.67 25.23 -15.32
CA ALA A 349 1.70 24.25 -15.79
C ALA A 349 1.46 24.45 -17.30
N VAL A 350 1.26 23.36 -18.03
CA VAL A 350 1.02 23.40 -19.47
C VAL A 350 -0.36 22.86 -19.80
N VAL A 351 -0.97 23.41 -20.85
CA VAL A 351 -2.30 23.02 -21.31
C VAL A 351 -2.08 21.97 -22.37
N ILE A 352 -2.79 20.85 -22.26
CA ILE A 352 -2.84 19.84 -23.32
C ILE A 352 -3.67 20.44 -24.45
N ASP A 353 -3.03 20.77 -25.57
CA ASP A 353 -3.67 21.35 -26.75
C ASP A 353 -3.09 20.79 -28.08
N GLY A 354 -2.26 19.76 -27.99
CA GLY A 354 -1.61 19.10 -29.13
C GLY A 354 -0.50 19.95 -29.76
N VAL A 355 -0.02 21.00 -29.08
CA VAL A 355 1.05 21.89 -29.56
C VAL A 355 2.30 21.78 -28.69
N ALA A 356 3.43 21.49 -29.34
CA ALA A 356 4.68 21.19 -28.64
C ALA A 356 5.06 22.22 -27.57
N ASP A 357 5.08 21.77 -26.31
CA ASP A 357 5.54 22.54 -25.17
C ASP A 357 7.05 22.45 -24.93
N VAL A 358 7.56 23.39 -24.13
CA VAL A 358 8.94 23.36 -23.64
C VAL A 358 8.94 23.22 -22.12
N LEU A 359 9.10 21.99 -21.64
CA LEU A 359 9.31 21.70 -20.22
C LEU A 359 10.80 21.52 -19.90
N ASN A 360 11.16 21.79 -18.65
CA ASN A 360 12.52 21.55 -18.18
C ASN A 360 12.68 20.07 -17.76
N GLN A 361 13.01 19.21 -18.73
CA GLN A 361 13.22 17.77 -18.55
C GLN A 361 14.62 17.45 -17.98
N ASP A 362 14.96 18.02 -16.82
CA ASP A 362 16.19 17.65 -16.10
C ASP A 362 16.11 16.19 -15.57
N ASP A 363 17.24 15.53 -15.35
CA ASP A 363 17.35 14.13 -14.86
C ASP A 363 16.86 13.91 -13.40
N GLU A 364 16.09 14.84 -12.84
CA GLU A 364 15.57 14.72 -11.47
C GLU A 364 14.32 13.84 -11.41
N THR A 365 14.26 12.96 -10.41
CA THR A 365 13.16 12.00 -10.23
C THR A 365 11.79 12.68 -10.19
N LEU A 366 10.87 12.19 -11.01
CA LEU A 366 9.44 12.48 -10.96
C LEU A 366 8.82 11.79 -9.74
N LEU A 367 8.24 12.57 -8.83
CA LEU A 367 7.55 12.03 -7.66
C LEU A 367 6.05 11.86 -7.88
N TRP A 368 5.47 12.83 -8.60
CA TRP A 368 4.08 12.83 -9.01
C TRP A 368 3.90 13.68 -10.27
N GLU A 369 2.85 13.38 -11.01
CA GLU A 369 2.27 14.21 -12.05
C GLU A 369 0.74 14.18 -11.99
N SER A 370 0.11 15.17 -12.61
CA SER A 370 -1.35 15.29 -12.62
C SER A 370 -1.84 15.98 -13.89
N VAL A 371 -2.98 15.48 -14.38
CA VAL A 371 -3.75 16.08 -15.49
C VAL A 371 -5.15 16.37 -14.97
N ALA A 372 -5.54 17.65 -15.01
CA ALA A 372 -6.79 18.13 -14.42
C ALA A 372 -7.57 19.02 -15.39
N GLY A 373 -8.89 18.86 -15.45
CA GLY A 373 -9.75 19.63 -16.34
C GLY A 373 -11.24 19.43 -16.08
N SER A 374 -12.08 19.59 -17.12
CA SER A 374 -13.54 19.51 -16.96
C SER A 374 -14.07 18.10 -16.68
N VAL A 375 -13.31 17.07 -17.04
CA VAL A 375 -13.68 15.65 -16.86
C VAL A 375 -13.27 15.10 -15.49
N GLY A 376 -12.46 15.85 -14.73
CA GLY A 376 -11.93 15.42 -13.44
C GLY A 376 -10.42 15.63 -13.35
N THR A 377 -9.79 14.92 -12.43
CA THR A 377 -8.35 14.96 -12.18
C THR A 377 -7.78 13.54 -12.08
N ILE A 378 -6.66 13.35 -12.78
CA ILE A 378 -5.83 12.15 -12.72
C ILE A 378 -4.55 12.56 -12.02
N SER A 379 -4.16 11.82 -10.97
CA SER A 379 -2.89 12.04 -10.27
C SER A 379 -2.08 10.75 -10.23
N HIS A 380 -0.89 10.75 -10.84
CA HIS A 380 0.04 9.63 -10.77
C HIS A 380 1.13 9.89 -9.75
N ILE A 381 1.37 8.92 -8.87
CA ILE A 381 2.41 8.94 -7.85
C ILE A 381 3.39 7.80 -8.12
N TYR A 382 4.69 8.07 -8.12
CA TYR A 382 5.71 7.07 -8.47
C TYR A 382 6.57 6.66 -7.28
N ARG A 383 6.81 5.36 -7.13
CA ARG A 383 7.71 4.76 -6.14
C ARG A 383 8.61 3.74 -6.82
N TYR A 384 9.81 3.58 -6.29
CA TYR A 384 10.80 2.65 -6.82
C TYR A 384 11.51 1.96 -5.66
N GLU A 385 11.68 0.66 -5.80
CA GLU A 385 12.46 -0.15 -4.87
C GLU A 385 13.54 -0.91 -5.63
N THR A 386 14.76 -0.86 -5.12
CA THR A 386 15.87 -1.61 -5.70
C THR A 386 16.93 -1.90 -4.66
N ASN A 387 17.61 -3.04 -4.82
CA ASN A 387 18.82 -3.35 -4.06
C ASN A 387 20.10 -2.74 -4.68
N GLY A 388 19.97 -2.01 -5.80
CA GLY A 388 21.04 -1.26 -6.44
C GLY A 388 21.32 0.10 -5.81
N THR A 389 22.39 0.75 -6.27
CA THR A 389 22.68 2.14 -5.88
C THR A 389 22.01 3.11 -6.83
N SER A 390 21.62 4.30 -6.36
CA SER A 390 21.02 5.35 -7.20
C SER A 390 21.91 5.83 -8.36
N ALA A 391 23.21 5.49 -8.36
CA ALA A 391 24.10 5.75 -9.49
C ALA A 391 23.80 4.88 -10.74
N ASN A 392 23.04 3.79 -10.57
CA ASN A 392 22.72 2.84 -11.63
C ASN A 392 21.45 3.21 -12.41
N PHE A 393 20.68 4.18 -11.90
CA PHE A 393 19.36 4.53 -12.42
C PHE A 393 19.22 6.04 -12.49
N LEU A 394 18.90 6.55 -13.68
CA LEU A 394 18.39 7.92 -13.84
C LEU A 394 16.89 7.83 -14.04
N PHE A 395 16.14 8.75 -13.44
CA PHE A 395 14.68 8.75 -13.49
C PHE A 395 14.19 10.02 -14.19
N PRO A 396 14.44 10.18 -15.51
CA PRO A 396 13.91 11.31 -16.24
C PRO A 396 12.37 11.25 -16.21
N PHE A 397 11.71 12.39 -16.30
CA PHE A 397 10.29 12.39 -16.68
C PHE A 397 10.16 12.56 -18.18
N TYR A 398 9.04 12.07 -18.72
CA TYR A 398 8.67 12.24 -20.11
C TYR A 398 7.44 13.15 -20.20
N TYR A 399 7.46 14.08 -21.16
CA TYR A 399 6.29 14.86 -21.53
C TYR A 399 6.37 15.23 -23.01
N GLN A 400 5.27 15.05 -23.73
CA GLN A 400 5.10 15.52 -25.09
C GLN A 400 3.64 15.90 -25.36
N ASP A 401 3.42 17.02 -26.04
CA ASP A 401 2.10 17.43 -26.52
C ASP A 401 2.26 17.90 -27.96
N ASP A 402 2.36 17.01 -28.93
CA ASP A 402 2.48 17.39 -30.36
C ASP A 402 1.73 16.39 -31.23
N ALA A 403 0.48 16.72 -31.52
CA ALA A 403 -0.40 15.90 -32.35
C ALA A 403 -0.01 15.88 -33.84
N THR A 404 0.97 16.69 -34.27
CA THR A 404 1.35 16.81 -35.69
C THR A 404 2.70 16.18 -36.02
N THR A 405 3.66 16.27 -35.10
CA THR A 405 5.02 15.78 -35.25
C THR A 405 5.53 15.17 -33.95
N PRO A 406 4.87 14.14 -33.41
CA PRO A 406 5.32 13.51 -32.19
C PRO A 406 6.73 12.92 -32.34
N ASP A 407 7.48 12.91 -31.24
CA ASP A 407 8.89 12.50 -31.19
C ASP A 407 8.97 10.97 -31.23
N TYR A 408 7.89 10.28 -30.86
CA TYR A 408 7.72 8.86 -31.09
C TYR A 408 6.31 8.53 -31.59
N THR A 409 6.25 7.54 -32.48
CA THR A 409 5.02 6.86 -32.89
C THR A 409 5.32 5.38 -32.79
N CYS A 410 4.87 4.73 -31.71
CA CYS A 410 5.17 3.32 -31.47
C CYS A 410 4.26 2.37 -32.28
N GLY A 411 3.41 2.91 -33.15
CA GLY A 411 2.45 2.16 -33.96
C GLY A 411 1.35 1.51 -33.11
N VAL A 412 1.15 2.03 -31.91
CA VAL A 412 0.05 1.76 -31.00
C VAL A 412 -0.61 3.11 -30.76
N GLY A 413 -1.94 3.17 -30.84
CA GLY A 413 -2.68 4.43 -30.77
C GLY A 413 -2.91 5.07 -32.13
N ASP A 414 -3.06 6.39 -32.15
CA ASP A 414 -3.43 7.18 -33.34
C ASP A 414 -2.25 7.90 -34.03
N ASP A 415 -1.02 7.69 -33.54
CA ASP A 415 0.21 8.38 -33.96
C ASP A 415 0.17 9.91 -33.72
N GLU A 416 -0.68 10.40 -32.83
CA GLU A 416 -0.65 11.72 -32.23
C GLU A 416 -0.04 11.62 -30.81
N ALA A 417 0.26 12.76 -30.18
CA ALA A 417 0.73 12.80 -28.80
C ALA A 417 0.00 13.94 -28.10
N TRP A 418 -0.99 13.61 -27.28
CA TRP A 418 -1.72 14.59 -26.49
C TRP A 418 -1.28 14.46 -25.04
N GLY A 419 -0.55 15.47 -24.54
CA GLY A 419 -0.06 15.50 -23.16
C GLY A 419 0.63 14.23 -22.66
N THR A 420 1.21 13.43 -23.55
CA THR A 420 1.84 12.15 -23.28
C THR A 420 2.85 12.28 -22.16
N SER A 421 2.60 11.68 -21.01
CA SER A 421 3.38 11.94 -19.80
C SER A 421 3.67 10.69 -18.99
N GLY A 422 4.77 10.71 -18.24
CA GLY A 422 5.07 9.65 -17.30
C GLY A 422 6.50 9.67 -16.82
N PHE A 423 6.92 8.56 -16.21
CA PHE A 423 8.30 8.40 -15.76
C PHE A 423 9.11 7.61 -16.78
N GLY A 424 10.39 7.98 -16.84
CA GLY A 424 11.43 7.21 -17.49
C GLY A 424 12.40 6.62 -16.46
N LEU A 425 13.07 5.55 -16.88
CA LEU A 425 14.12 4.87 -16.17
C LEU A 425 15.24 4.59 -17.16
N THR A 426 16.38 5.24 -16.97
CA THR A 426 17.58 4.93 -17.77
C THR A 426 18.53 4.07 -16.96
N PHE A 427 18.81 2.89 -17.50
CA PHE A 427 19.76 1.95 -16.94
C PHE A 427 21.20 2.39 -17.25
N VAL A 428 22.03 2.52 -16.21
CA VAL A 428 23.44 2.93 -16.33
C VAL A 428 24.35 1.88 -15.69
N GLY A 429 25.19 1.23 -16.51
CA GLY A 429 26.12 0.20 -16.04
C GLY A 429 25.50 -1.20 -16.01
N ASP A 430 26.06 -2.09 -15.19
CA ASP A 430 25.53 -3.46 -15.00
C ASP A 430 24.22 -3.38 -14.20
N THR A 431 23.12 -3.56 -14.92
CA THR A 431 21.77 -3.40 -14.40
C THR A 431 20.92 -4.66 -14.57
N CYS A 432 21.57 -5.78 -14.86
CA CYS A 432 20.87 -7.04 -14.99
C CYS A 432 20.08 -7.36 -13.72
N THR A 433 18.80 -7.69 -13.88
CA THR A 433 17.85 -8.13 -12.84
C THR A 433 17.36 -9.56 -13.05
N ASP A 434 17.78 -10.24 -14.13
CA ASP A 434 17.41 -11.62 -14.43
C ASP A 434 17.98 -12.58 -13.36
N PRO A 435 17.11 -13.26 -12.58
CA PRO A 435 17.55 -14.15 -11.50
C PRO A 435 18.18 -15.45 -12.02
N LEU A 436 17.95 -15.82 -13.28
CA LEU A 436 18.54 -17.00 -13.94
C LEU A 436 19.90 -16.71 -14.56
N HIS A 437 20.30 -15.44 -14.60
CA HIS A 437 21.60 -15.04 -15.11
C HIS A 437 22.60 -14.87 -13.96
N GLY A 438 23.44 -15.88 -13.74
CA GLY A 438 24.30 -15.99 -12.55
C GLY A 438 25.34 -14.87 -12.32
N SER A 439 25.52 -13.94 -13.25
CA SER A 439 26.35 -12.73 -13.06
C SER A 439 25.58 -11.52 -12.53
N CYS A 440 24.26 -11.60 -12.39
CA CYS A 440 23.43 -10.44 -12.07
C CYS A 440 23.51 -10.13 -10.59
N THR A 441 23.98 -8.92 -10.30
CA THR A 441 24.21 -8.42 -8.94
C THR A 441 23.03 -7.61 -8.43
N LEU A 442 22.30 -6.95 -9.33
CA LEU A 442 20.98 -6.43 -9.06
C LEU A 442 20.01 -7.58 -9.25
N LYS A 443 19.14 -7.80 -8.28
CA LYS A 443 18.11 -8.85 -8.40
C LYS A 443 16.72 -8.27 -8.29
N ASP A 444 16.61 -7.07 -7.74
CA ASP A 444 15.35 -6.46 -7.37
C ASP A 444 15.32 -5.06 -7.95
N PHE A 445 14.43 -4.88 -8.92
CA PHE A 445 13.95 -3.58 -9.35
C PHE A 445 12.43 -3.68 -9.45
N GLU A 446 11.77 -2.87 -8.65
CA GLU A 446 10.31 -2.72 -8.64
C GLU A 446 9.98 -1.24 -8.84
N SER A 447 9.00 -0.98 -9.71
CA SER A 447 8.40 0.34 -9.85
C SER A 447 6.90 0.25 -9.59
N THR A 448 6.40 1.20 -8.81
CA THR A 448 4.98 1.30 -8.48
C THR A 448 4.46 2.65 -8.94
N ARG A 449 3.42 2.64 -9.78
CA ARG A 449 2.61 3.82 -10.08
C ARG A 449 1.27 3.69 -9.35
N ILE A 450 0.92 4.70 -8.57
CA ILE A 450 -0.39 4.82 -7.95
C ILE A 450 -1.14 5.93 -8.68
N THR A 451 -2.26 5.59 -9.32
CA THR A 451 -3.14 6.54 -10.00
C THR A 451 -4.34 6.81 -9.12
N TYR A 452 -4.61 8.07 -8.78
CA TYR A 452 -5.85 8.51 -8.15
C TYR A 452 -6.73 9.19 -9.20
N VAL A 453 -8.04 8.98 -9.07
CA VAL A 453 -9.06 9.60 -9.93
C VAL A 453 -10.06 10.35 -9.07
N ASP A 454 -10.20 11.63 -9.37
CA ASP A 454 -11.10 12.55 -8.69
C ASP A 454 -12.04 13.20 -9.70
N ASP A 455 -13.30 13.40 -9.30
CA ASP A 455 -14.28 14.18 -10.06
C ASP A 455 -14.03 15.70 -9.96
N GLU A 456 -13.24 16.12 -8.97
CA GLU A 456 -12.82 17.50 -8.78
C GLU A 456 -11.78 17.93 -9.82
N ASN A 457 -11.88 19.17 -10.31
CA ASN A 457 -10.83 19.80 -11.12
C ASN A 457 -9.79 20.43 -10.19
N ASP A 458 -8.64 19.78 -10.03
CA ASP A 458 -7.51 20.30 -9.25
C ASP A 458 -6.77 21.40 -10.00
N THR A 459 -7.11 22.64 -9.67
CA THR A 459 -6.53 23.82 -10.31
C THR A 459 -5.11 24.14 -9.85
N ASP A 460 -4.60 23.53 -8.79
CA ASP A 460 -3.32 23.90 -8.17
C ASP A 460 -2.42 22.73 -7.72
N ALA A 461 -2.68 21.50 -8.19
CA ALA A 461 -1.94 20.29 -7.84
C ALA A 461 -1.98 19.92 -6.34
N SER A 462 -2.89 20.50 -5.56
CA SER A 462 -3.00 20.22 -4.13
C SER A 462 -3.43 18.77 -3.85
N LEU A 463 -4.21 18.14 -4.73
CA LEU A 463 -4.57 16.73 -4.63
C LEU A 463 -3.34 15.85 -4.87
N ALA A 464 -2.61 16.07 -5.96
CA ALA A 464 -1.41 15.29 -6.30
C ALA A 464 -0.33 15.38 -5.21
N GLU A 465 -0.10 16.57 -4.64
CA GLU A 465 0.81 16.74 -3.50
C GLU A 465 0.33 16.01 -2.24
N THR A 466 -0.99 16.05 -1.98
CA THR A 466 -1.62 15.34 -0.85
C THR A 466 -1.48 13.83 -1.01
N TYR A 467 -1.78 13.28 -2.18
CA TYR A 467 -1.62 11.85 -2.48
C TYR A 467 -0.17 11.41 -2.44
N ASN A 468 0.76 12.23 -2.93
CA ASN A 468 2.17 11.95 -2.78
C ASN A 468 2.56 11.89 -1.29
N ALA A 469 2.05 12.81 -0.47
CA ALA A 469 2.29 12.79 0.98
C ALA A 469 1.68 11.54 1.63
N PHE A 470 0.49 11.09 1.22
CA PHE A 470 -0.13 9.86 1.71
C PHE A 470 0.71 8.63 1.37
N ALA A 471 1.13 8.49 0.11
CA ALA A 471 1.97 7.40 -0.34
C ALA A 471 3.37 7.40 0.30
N SER A 472 3.87 8.56 0.76
CA SER A 472 5.12 8.64 1.54
C SER A 472 4.94 8.44 3.05
N ASN A 473 3.70 8.46 3.54
CA ASN A 473 3.38 8.32 4.96
C ASN A 473 2.29 7.24 5.11
N PRO A 474 2.65 5.95 4.96
CA PRO A 474 1.67 4.86 5.02
C PRO A 474 0.94 4.83 6.37
N LEU A 475 -0.31 4.36 6.35
CA LEU A 475 -1.12 4.18 7.54
C LEU A 475 -0.47 3.14 8.46
N SER A 476 -0.62 3.34 9.77
CA SER A 476 -0.16 2.38 10.76
C SER A 476 -1.35 1.60 11.31
N VAL A 477 -1.20 0.28 11.36
CA VAL A 477 -2.23 -0.62 11.87
C VAL A 477 -1.74 -1.28 13.15
N SER A 478 -2.64 -1.36 14.14
CA SER A 478 -2.44 -2.17 15.33
C SER A 478 -3.64 -3.09 15.55
N ILE A 479 -3.32 -4.34 15.87
CA ILE A 479 -4.30 -5.44 15.93
C ILE A 479 -4.38 -5.92 17.37
N SER A 480 -5.60 -6.11 17.88
CA SER A 480 -5.82 -6.67 19.20
C SER A 480 -7.12 -7.47 19.24
N SER A 481 -7.22 -8.48 20.09
CA SER A 481 -8.50 -9.16 20.30
C SER A 481 -9.54 -8.15 20.80
N TYR A 482 -10.71 -8.12 20.16
CA TYR A 482 -11.77 -7.23 20.58
C TYR A 482 -12.34 -7.73 21.92
N GLN A 483 -12.16 -6.92 22.97
CA GLN A 483 -12.77 -7.17 24.27
C GLN A 483 -13.73 -6.04 24.59
N THR A 484 -15.02 -6.37 24.67
CA THR A 484 -16.02 -5.46 25.22
C THR A 484 -15.61 -5.13 26.65
N ASN A 485 -15.56 -3.84 27.01
CA ASN A 485 -15.13 -3.37 28.34
C ASN A 485 -16.03 -3.83 29.52
N THR A 486 -16.95 -4.77 29.30
CA THR A 486 -17.74 -5.50 30.30
C THR A 486 -16.91 -6.53 31.07
N ARG A 487 -15.74 -6.16 31.59
CA ARG A 487 -15.27 -6.83 32.81
C ARG A 487 -16.12 -6.34 33.97
N VAL A 488 -17.23 -7.04 34.22
CA VAL A 488 -17.89 -7.05 35.54
C VAL A 488 -16.79 -7.38 36.55
N GLY A 489 -16.41 -6.41 37.38
CA GLY A 489 -15.37 -6.59 38.38
C GLY A 489 -15.74 -7.69 39.37
N SER A 490 -15.39 -8.94 39.08
CA SER A 490 -15.41 -10.01 40.08
C SER A 490 -14.20 -9.81 40.99
N TYR A 491 -14.36 -9.00 42.04
CA TYR A 491 -13.39 -8.94 43.12
C TYR A 491 -13.35 -10.30 43.81
N ARG A 492 -12.41 -11.18 43.45
CA ARG A 492 -12.00 -12.26 44.34
C ARG A 492 -11.15 -11.65 45.45
N ARG A 493 -11.78 -11.38 46.60
CA ARG A 493 -11.05 -11.10 47.84
C ARG A 493 -10.18 -12.32 48.16
N HIS A 494 -8.89 -12.25 47.84
CA HIS A 494 -7.91 -13.19 48.36
C HIS A 494 -7.70 -12.93 49.85
N THR A 495 -8.44 -13.65 50.69
CA THR A 495 -8.05 -13.85 52.08
C THR A 495 -6.88 -14.83 52.09
N CYS A 496 -5.67 -14.34 52.41
CA CYS A 496 -4.53 -15.18 52.73
C CYS A 496 -4.94 -16.12 53.88
N LYS A 497 -5.11 -17.39 53.57
CA LYS A 497 -5.15 -18.45 54.57
C LYS A 497 -3.71 -18.95 54.67
N ASP A 498 -3.13 -18.72 55.84
CA ASP A 498 -1.93 -19.36 56.40
C ASP A 498 -0.59 -18.59 56.32
N PRO A 499 -0.10 -18.02 57.44
CA PRO A 499 1.22 -17.38 57.53
C PRO A 499 2.42 -18.34 57.63
N SER A 500 2.24 -19.67 57.62
CA SER A 500 3.33 -20.60 57.98
C SER A 500 4.14 -21.18 56.81
N ALA A 501 3.96 -20.73 55.57
CA ALA A 501 4.72 -21.23 54.41
C ALA A 501 5.69 -20.17 53.86
N ALA A 502 6.70 -19.81 54.66
CA ALA A 502 7.87 -19.07 54.18
C ALA A 502 9.05 -20.05 54.03
N ASN A 503 9.40 -20.41 52.79
CA ASN A 503 10.67 -21.05 52.48
C ASN A 503 11.78 -19.98 52.44
N TYR A 504 12.92 -20.34 53.01
CA TYR A 504 14.11 -19.51 53.15
C TYR A 504 14.75 -19.15 51.80
N ASP A 505 15.01 -17.86 51.58
CA ASP A 505 15.99 -17.40 50.59
C ASP A 505 17.06 -16.50 51.25
N ARG A 506 18.27 -16.52 50.69
CA ARG A 506 19.60 -16.29 51.32
C ARG A 506 19.99 -14.85 51.67
N PHE A 507 19.05 -13.92 51.85
CA PHE A 507 19.39 -12.49 52.07
C PHE A 507 18.76 -11.79 53.27
N GLY A 508 18.27 -12.53 54.28
CA GLY A 508 18.15 -12.07 55.66
C GLY A 508 17.76 -10.59 55.89
N ILE A 509 16.60 -10.16 55.41
CA ILE A 509 15.95 -8.91 55.81
C ILE A 509 14.49 -9.22 56.12
N HIS A 510 14.07 -9.03 57.38
CA HIS A 510 12.68 -9.11 57.80
C HIS A 510 12.04 -7.74 57.69
N ASP A 511 11.09 -7.59 56.78
CA ASP A 511 10.10 -6.52 56.85
C ASP A 511 8.70 -7.09 56.56
N ALA A 512 7.86 -7.13 57.59
CA ALA A 512 6.49 -7.61 57.51
C ALA A 512 5.54 -6.60 56.82
N SER A 513 6.06 -5.46 56.34
CA SER A 513 5.28 -4.46 55.61
C SER A 513 5.15 -4.70 54.10
N LEU A 514 5.90 -5.68 53.54
CA LEU A 514 5.87 -5.99 52.10
C LEU A 514 4.79 -7.00 51.67
N CYS A 515 3.91 -7.42 52.56
CA CYS A 515 2.75 -8.27 52.21
C CYS A 515 1.57 -7.50 51.58
N ASN A 516 1.74 -6.23 51.23
CA ASN A 516 0.75 -5.49 50.46
C ASN A 516 1.37 -5.07 49.13
N TYR A 517 0.66 -5.38 48.04
CA TYR A 517 0.94 -5.06 46.64
C TYR A 517 1.79 -6.06 45.87
N VAL A 518 1.21 -7.23 45.59
CA VAL A 518 1.35 -7.86 44.28
C VAL A 518 0.02 -7.68 43.57
N ILE A 519 -0.06 -6.72 42.65
CA ILE A 519 -1.12 -6.69 41.65
C ILE A 519 -0.56 -7.47 40.46
N SER A 520 -1.06 -8.68 40.24
CA SER A 520 -0.98 -9.31 38.92
C SER A 520 -1.69 -8.37 37.95
N SER A 521 -0.99 -7.95 36.90
CA SER A 521 -1.45 -7.04 35.86
C SER A 521 -2.91 -7.26 35.45
N ALA A 522 -3.80 -6.45 36.01
CA ALA A 522 -5.15 -6.24 35.52
C ALA A 522 -5.28 -4.72 35.33
N THR A 523 -5.48 -4.32 34.08
CA THR A 523 -5.27 -2.99 33.53
C THR A 523 -6.24 -1.89 34.00
N ASN A 524 -7.04 -2.08 35.05
CA ASN A 524 -8.05 -1.10 35.47
C ASN A 524 -7.87 -0.64 36.94
N THR A 525 -6.85 0.18 37.19
CA THR A 525 -6.87 1.13 38.30
C THR A 525 -7.46 2.46 37.83
N SER A 526 -8.27 3.10 38.68
CA SER A 526 -8.82 4.43 38.39
C SER A 526 -7.69 5.41 38.12
N GLU A 527 -7.93 6.42 37.29
CA GLU A 527 -6.91 7.43 36.94
C GLU A 527 -6.30 8.08 38.19
N SER A 528 -7.12 8.32 39.22
CA SER A 528 -6.69 8.79 40.54
C SER A 528 -5.72 7.86 41.27
N GLU A 529 -5.86 6.54 41.11
CA GLU A 529 -4.97 5.55 41.73
C GLU A 529 -3.66 5.40 40.94
N ARG A 530 -3.71 5.56 39.61
CA ARG A 530 -2.49 5.65 38.78
C ARG A 530 -1.68 6.89 39.12
N TYR A 531 -2.34 8.03 39.32
CA TYR A 531 -1.68 9.25 39.78
C TYR A 531 -1.11 9.12 41.20
N ALA A 532 -1.85 8.52 42.13
CA ALA A 532 -1.35 8.26 43.48
C ALA A 532 -0.13 7.31 43.48
N TYR A 533 -0.10 6.33 42.58
CA TYR A 533 1.05 5.44 42.39
C TYR A 533 2.25 6.17 41.78
N LEU A 534 2.04 6.97 40.74
CA LEU A 534 3.11 7.74 40.09
C LEU A 534 3.74 8.74 41.07
N ILE A 535 2.92 9.40 41.90
CA ILE A 535 3.39 10.31 42.97
C ILE A 535 4.24 9.54 43.99
N ASN A 536 3.78 8.38 44.46
CA ASN A 536 4.56 7.55 45.40
C ASN A 536 5.88 7.05 44.81
N MET A 537 5.90 6.69 43.52
CA MET A 537 7.10 6.26 42.82
C MET A 537 8.11 7.40 42.70
N ILE A 538 7.64 8.60 42.33
CA ILE A 538 8.48 9.81 42.24
C ILE A 538 9.02 10.19 43.62
N GLU A 539 8.20 10.15 44.68
CA GLU A 539 8.66 10.41 46.05
C GLU A 539 9.72 9.41 46.51
N THR A 540 9.56 8.13 46.17
CA THR A 540 10.50 7.07 46.51
C THR A 540 11.82 7.22 45.77
N LEU A 541 11.78 7.51 44.46
CA LEU A 541 12.98 7.77 43.65
C LEU A 541 13.71 9.03 44.12
N THR A 542 12.96 10.08 44.47
CA THR A 542 13.52 11.35 44.98
C THR A 542 14.25 11.12 46.31
N LYS A 543 13.67 10.36 47.25
CA LYS A 543 14.34 9.99 48.51
C LYS A 543 15.62 9.20 48.25
N ARG A 544 15.58 8.24 47.33
CA ARG A 544 16.73 7.37 47.01
C ARG A 544 17.86 8.14 46.33
N LEU A 545 17.52 9.09 45.46
CA LEU A 545 18.48 10.01 44.85
C LEU A 545 19.11 10.93 45.91
N GLN A 546 18.34 11.42 46.87
CA GLN A 546 18.85 12.23 47.99
C GLN A 546 19.81 11.44 48.89
N GLU A 547 19.53 10.16 49.16
CA GLU A 547 20.43 9.29 49.92
C GLU A 547 21.73 9.00 49.17
N LEU A 548 21.68 8.85 47.85
CA LEU A 548 22.87 8.68 47.01
C LEU A 548 23.71 9.96 46.91
N LEU A 549 23.08 11.13 46.88
CA LEU A 549 23.78 12.42 46.87
C LEU A 549 24.42 12.78 48.23
N ASN A 550 23.93 12.19 49.32
CA ASN A 550 24.48 12.37 50.66
C ASN A 550 25.62 11.38 51.01
N ARG A 551 25.83 10.36 50.19
CA ARG A 551 26.97 9.44 50.27
C ARG A 551 28.10 9.93 49.38
#